data_AF-A0A417ISN2-F1
#
_entry.id   AF-A0A417ISN2-F1
#
_cell.length_a   1.000
_cell.length_b   1.000
_cell.length_c   1.000
_cell.angle_alpha   90.00
_cell.angle_beta   90.00
_cell.angle_gamma   90.00
#
_symmetry.space_group_name_H-M   'P 1'
#
loop_
_entity.id
_entity.type
_entity.pdbx_description
1 polymer ?
#
loop_
_entity_poly.entity_id
_entity_poly.type
_entity_poly.pdbx_seq_one_letter_code
_entity_poly.pdbx_strand_id
1 'polypeptide(L)'
;MARPFKICPDCGAHLDASEPCDCKDAIEREPPKPRERLKLLAVCREVDKESGRVSVYPLDLEITSEILTGLKMRAQFNPELRYFTTTTARWDRYGEVMAGILKRRTVSRADLDNIGGICEI
;
A
#
# COMPACT_ATOMS: atom_id res chain seq x y z
N MET A 1 -31.56 19.68 -34.54
CA MET A 1 -30.38 20.00 -35.38
C MET A 1 -29.14 19.66 -34.57
N ALA A 2 -28.34 18.69 -35.01
CA ALA A 2 -27.08 18.36 -34.35
C ALA A 2 -26.10 19.54 -34.50
N ARG A 3 -25.44 19.94 -33.41
CA ARG A 3 -24.41 20.99 -33.47
C ARG A 3 -23.23 20.45 -34.28
N PRO A 4 -22.64 21.22 -35.21
CA PRO A 4 -21.51 20.74 -36.00
C PRO A 4 -20.29 20.48 -35.10
N PHE A 5 -19.65 19.34 -35.30
CA PHE A 5 -18.35 19.05 -34.67
C PHE A 5 -17.27 19.95 -35.27
N LYS A 6 -16.20 20.19 -34.51
CA LYS A 6 -15.01 20.91 -34.98
C LYS A 6 -13.80 20.00 -34.85
N ILE A 7 -12.79 20.24 -35.69
CA ILE A 7 -11.52 19.52 -35.63
C ILE A 7 -10.47 20.48 -35.10
N CYS A 8 -9.72 20.07 -34.07
CA CYS A 8 -8.62 20.87 -33.55
C CYS A 8 -7.51 21.01 -34.61
N PRO A 9 -7.09 22.23 -35.00
CA PRO A 9 -6.06 22.43 -36.02
C PRO A 9 -4.65 22.04 -35.53
N ASP A 10 -4.42 22.03 -34.23
CA ASP A 10 -3.11 21.70 -33.65
C ASP A 10 -2.88 20.19 -33.48
N CYS A 11 -3.91 19.41 -33.15
CA CYS A 11 -3.77 17.97 -32.87
C CYS A 11 -4.70 17.04 -33.68
N GLY A 12 -5.62 17.59 -34.47
CA GLY A 12 -6.55 16.82 -35.31
C GLY A 12 -7.70 16.13 -34.57
N ALA A 13 -7.92 16.43 -33.28
CA ALA A 13 -9.00 15.84 -32.49
C ALA A 13 -10.40 16.31 -32.95
N HIS A 14 -11.36 15.38 -33.03
CA HIS A 14 -12.79 15.70 -33.23
C HIS A 14 -13.42 16.11 -31.90
N LEU A 15 -13.94 17.33 -31.83
CA LEU A 15 -14.49 17.94 -30.63
C LEU A 15 -15.92 18.41 -30.87
N ASP A 16 -16.73 18.38 -29.82
CA ASP A 16 -18.04 19.02 -29.86
C ASP A 16 -17.90 20.55 -30.02
N ALA A 17 -18.93 21.20 -30.59
CA ALA A 17 -18.88 22.63 -30.93
C ALA A 17 -18.39 23.52 -29.77
N SER A 18 -18.76 23.19 -28.53
CA SER A 18 -18.44 23.93 -27.32
C SER A 18 -17.28 23.33 -26.50
N GLU A 19 -16.69 22.22 -26.92
CA GLU A 19 -15.62 21.55 -26.17
C GLU A 19 -14.26 22.22 -26.45
N PRO A 20 -13.53 22.68 -25.43
CA PRO A 20 -12.16 23.18 -25.62
C PRO A 20 -11.19 22.01 -25.86
N CYS A 21 -10.20 22.22 -26.72
CA CYS A 21 -9.13 21.25 -26.90
C CYS A 21 -8.03 21.46 -25.84
N ASP A 22 -7.69 20.44 -25.08
CA ASP A 22 -6.66 20.43 -24.03
C ASP A 22 -5.29 19.93 -24.53
N CYS A 23 -5.09 19.89 -25.86
CA CYS A 23 -3.84 19.40 -26.46
C CYS A 23 -2.59 20.18 -26.06
N LYS A 24 -2.73 21.46 -25.67
CA LYS A 24 -1.63 22.29 -25.18
C LYS A 24 -1.47 22.23 -23.65
N ASP A 25 -2.55 21.96 -22.90
CA ASP A 25 -2.50 21.71 -21.45
C ASP A 25 -1.67 20.47 -21.09
N ALA A 26 -1.56 19.49 -21.99
CA ALA A 26 -0.72 18.32 -21.78
C ALA A 26 0.79 18.63 -21.69
N ILE A 27 1.24 19.73 -22.30
CA ILE A 27 2.66 20.12 -22.35
C ILE A 27 3.07 20.88 -21.07
N GLU A 28 2.13 21.59 -20.42
CA GLU A 28 2.38 22.36 -19.19
C GLU A 28 2.10 21.59 -17.89
N ARG A 29 1.59 20.37 -17.98
CA ARG A 29 1.50 19.50 -16.80
C ARG A 29 2.92 19.15 -16.34
N GLU A 30 3.31 19.69 -15.18
CA GLU A 30 4.51 19.26 -14.47
C GLU A 30 4.57 17.73 -14.51
N PRO A 31 5.71 17.13 -14.91
CA PRO A 31 5.84 15.68 -14.88
C PRO A 31 5.48 15.22 -13.47
N PRO A 32 4.69 14.13 -13.33
CA PRO A 32 4.32 13.64 -12.01
C PRO A 32 5.61 13.48 -11.21
N LYS A 33 5.66 14.12 -10.03
CA LYS A 33 6.84 14.05 -9.15
C LYS A 33 7.26 12.58 -9.06
N PRO A 34 8.56 12.26 -9.23
CA PRO A 34 9.03 10.90 -9.15
C PRO A 34 8.50 10.29 -7.86
N ARG A 35 7.66 9.25 -7.98
CA ARG A 35 7.13 8.55 -6.81
C ARG A 35 8.33 7.97 -6.08
N GLU A 36 8.70 8.60 -4.96
CA GLU A 36 9.73 8.08 -4.07
C GLU A 36 9.41 6.60 -3.81
N ARG A 37 10.37 5.69 -4.05
CA ARG A 37 10.14 4.25 -3.89
C ARG A 37 9.62 4.02 -2.48
N LEU A 38 8.38 3.56 -2.37
CA LEU A 38 7.78 3.22 -1.10
C LEU A 38 8.65 2.17 -0.42
N LYS A 39 9.27 2.55 0.70
CA LYS A 39 10.02 1.62 1.53
C LYS A 39 9.02 0.68 2.21
N LEU A 40 9.24 -0.62 2.03
CA LEU A 40 8.48 -1.66 2.70
C LEU A 40 9.09 -1.94 4.06
N LEU A 41 8.22 -2.27 5.01
CA LEU A 41 8.56 -2.62 6.38
C LEU A 41 7.80 -3.89 6.75
N ALA A 42 8.49 -4.82 7.41
CA ALA A 42 7.86 -5.98 8.01
C ALA A 42 7.48 -5.68 9.47
N VAL A 43 6.34 -6.21 9.89
CA VAL A 43 5.84 -6.17 11.26
C VAL A 43 5.71 -7.60 11.75
N CYS A 44 6.34 -7.91 12.86
CA CYS A 44 6.18 -9.19 13.54
C CYS A 44 5.03 -9.09 14.54
N ARG A 45 4.16 -10.10 14.53
CA ARG A 45 3.23 -10.42 15.60
C ARG A 45 3.65 -11.75 16.21
N GLU A 46 4.00 -11.71 17.48
CA GLU A 46 4.41 -12.88 18.25
C GLU A 46 3.42 -13.14 19.38
N VAL A 47 3.06 -14.41 19.56
CA VAL A 47 2.23 -14.86 20.67
C VAL A 47 3.09 -15.71 21.60
N ASP A 48 3.25 -15.28 22.85
CA ASP A 48 3.99 -16.06 23.83
C ASP A 48 3.21 -17.33 24.20
N LYS A 49 3.83 -18.51 24.07
CA LYS A 49 3.15 -19.80 24.26
C LYS A 49 2.68 -20.04 25.68
N GLU A 50 3.39 -19.48 26.67
CA GLU A 50 3.14 -19.75 28.08
C GLU A 50 2.10 -18.78 28.66
N SER A 51 2.25 -17.49 28.35
CA SER A 51 1.40 -16.42 28.89
C SER A 51 0.27 -16.00 27.96
N GLY A 52 0.32 -16.37 26.68
CA GLY A 52 -0.62 -15.91 25.65
C GLY A 52 -0.50 -14.41 25.33
N ARG A 53 0.55 -13.74 25.82
CA ARG A 53 0.79 -12.31 25.56
C ARG A 53 1.13 -12.11 24.10
N VAL A 54 0.51 -11.09 23.49
CA VAL A 54 0.74 -10.74 22.09
C VAL A 54 1.65 -9.53 22.02
N SER A 55 2.79 -9.70 21.36
CA SER A 55 3.76 -8.65 21.06
C SER A 55 3.68 -8.30 19.58
N VAL A 56 3.73 -7.00 19.27
CA VAL A 56 3.72 -6.50 17.89
C VAL A 56 4.78 -5.42 17.75
N TYR A 57 5.69 -5.58 16.81
CA TYR A 57 6.81 -4.67 16.61
C TYR A 57 7.30 -4.69 15.15
N PRO A 58 7.79 -3.54 14.64
CA PRO A 58 8.43 -3.50 13.33
C PRO A 58 9.77 -4.24 13.35
N LEU A 59 10.17 -4.79 12.21
CA LEU A 59 11.50 -5.33 12.00
C LEU A 59 12.37 -4.28 11.31
N ASP A 60 13.51 -3.96 11.91
CA ASP A 60 14.51 -3.04 11.35
C ASP A 60 15.38 -3.79 10.32
N LEU A 61 14.80 -4.04 9.15
CA LEU A 61 15.47 -4.74 8.06
C LEU A 61 14.91 -4.30 6.70
N GLU A 62 15.77 -4.33 5.67
CA GLU A 62 15.34 -4.06 4.31
C GLU A 62 14.59 -5.28 3.76
N ILE A 63 13.40 -5.04 3.19
CA ILE A 63 12.57 -6.10 2.63
C ILE A 63 13.11 -6.51 1.25
N THR A 64 13.76 -7.68 1.21
CA THR A 64 14.18 -8.39 0.00
C THR A 64 13.38 -9.69 -0.18
N SER A 65 13.50 -10.33 -1.35
CA SER A 65 12.87 -11.63 -1.63
C SER A 65 13.29 -12.74 -0.67
N GLU A 66 14.56 -12.75 -0.28
CA GLU A 66 15.17 -13.73 0.61
C GLU A 66 14.64 -13.56 2.03
N ILE A 67 14.50 -12.31 2.48
CA ILE A 67 13.88 -11.99 3.77
C ILE A 67 12.42 -12.42 3.78
N LEU A 68 11.63 -12.09 2.75
CA LEU A 68 10.23 -12.51 2.66
C LEU A 68 10.10 -14.04 2.73
N THR A 69 10.97 -14.75 2.01
CA THR A 69 11.01 -16.23 2.02
C THR A 69 11.35 -16.76 3.41
N GLY A 70 12.35 -16.18 4.08
CA GLY A 70 12.75 -16.57 5.43
C GLY A 70 11.68 -16.30 6.48
N LEU A 71 10.99 -15.15 6.41
CA LEU A 71 9.88 -14.81 7.30
C LEU A 71 8.71 -15.77 7.11
N LYS A 72 8.35 -16.08 5.85
CA LYS A 72 7.31 -17.06 5.53
C LYS A 72 7.63 -18.44 6.09
N MET A 73 8.86 -18.92 5.90
CA MET A 73 9.32 -20.20 6.46
C MET A 73 9.23 -20.20 7.99
N ARG A 74 9.69 -19.12 8.66
CA ARG A 74 9.59 -19.01 10.12
C ARG A 74 8.14 -19.09 10.63
N ALA A 75 7.20 -18.40 9.98
CA ALA A 75 5.78 -18.48 10.34
C ALA A 75 5.18 -19.86 10.10
N GLN A 76 5.64 -20.57 9.05
CA GLN A 76 5.21 -21.94 8.78
C GLN A 76 5.66 -22.93 9.86
N PHE A 77 6.88 -22.78 10.39
CA PHE A 77 7.42 -23.66 11.43
C PHE A 77 7.09 -23.21 12.86
N ASN A 78 6.62 -21.97 13.05
CA ASN A 78 6.21 -21.45 14.35
C ASN A 78 4.86 -20.72 14.24
N PRO A 79 3.73 -21.37 14.57
CA PRO A 79 2.40 -20.80 14.39
C PRO A 79 2.13 -19.57 15.28
N GLU A 80 2.97 -19.34 16.29
CA GLU A 80 2.88 -18.17 17.15
C GLU A 80 3.42 -16.90 16.48
N LEU A 81 4.21 -17.05 15.41
CA LEU A 81 4.78 -15.95 14.64
C LEU A 81 3.94 -15.72 13.39
N ARG A 82 3.45 -14.49 13.26
CA ARG A 82 2.80 -14.00 12.03
C ARG A 82 3.52 -12.74 11.58
N TYR A 83 3.79 -12.64 10.29
CA TYR A 83 4.49 -11.48 9.72
C TYR A 83 3.57 -10.75 8.76
N PHE A 84 3.65 -9.42 8.81
CA PHE A 84 2.90 -8.54 7.94
C PHE A 84 3.86 -7.58 7.22
N THR A 85 3.47 -7.12 6.04
CA THR A 85 4.15 -6.06 5.30
C THR A 85 3.27 -4.83 5.22
N THR A 86 3.89 -3.67 5.39
CA THR A 86 3.28 -2.37 5.11
C THR A 86 4.35 -1.42 4.58
N THR A 87 3.98 -0.18 4.30
CA THR A 87 4.95 0.86 3.93
C THR A 87 5.43 1.59 5.18
N THR A 88 6.71 1.99 5.20
CA THR A 88 7.31 2.74 6.31
C THR A 88 6.49 4.00 6.60
N ALA A 89 6.12 4.76 5.56
CA ALA A 89 5.30 5.97 5.69
C ALA A 89 3.94 5.73 6.36
N ARG A 90 3.32 4.56 6.14
CA ARG A 90 2.05 4.21 6.80
C ARG A 90 2.29 3.82 8.25
N TRP A 91 3.35 3.07 8.52
CA TRP A 91 3.72 2.69 9.88
C TRP A 91 4.09 3.90 10.75
N ASP A 92 4.86 4.85 10.21
CA ASP A 92 5.22 6.08 10.94
C ASP A 92 3.99 6.90 11.34
N ARG A 93 2.96 6.93 10.47
CA ARG A 93 1.74 7.71 10.73
C ARG A 93 0.69 6.98 11.59
N TYR A 94 0.58 5.66 11.44
CA TYR A 94 -0.53 4.89 12.02
C TYR A 94 -0.09 3.65 12.83
N GLY A 95 1.20 3.51 13.10
CA GLY A 95 1.80 2.32 13.69
C GLY A 95 1.19 1.91 15.03
N GLU A 96 0.87 2.88 15.90
CA GLU A 96 0.22 2.58 17.19
C GLU A 96 -1.18 1.97 17.01
N VAL A 97 -1.98 2.50 16.08
CA VAL A 97 -3.32 2.01 15.78
C VAL A 97 -3.25 0.62 15.14
N MET A 98 -2.35 0.45 14.16
CA MET A 98 -2.11 -0.84 13.50
C MET A 98 -1.65 -1.89 14.52
N ALA A 99 -0.69 -1.55 15.38
CA ALA A 99 -0.22 -2.42 16.45
C ALA A 99 -1.34 -2.76 17.45
N GLY A 100 -2.20 -1.80 17.80
CA GLY A 100 -3.36 -2.04 18.67
C GLY A 100 -4.33 -3.07 18.10
N ILE A 101 -4.57 -3.05 16.80
CA ILE A 101 -5.41 -4.06 16.13
C ILE A 101 -4.69 -5.41 16.06
N LEU A 102 -3.39 -5.44 15.73
CA LEU A 102 -2.61 -6.67 15.63
C LEU A 102 -2.39 -7.37 16.99
N LYS A 103 -2.43 -6.61 18.10
CA LYS A 103 -2.38 -7.13 19.48
C LYS A 103 -3.66 -7.83 19.92
N ARG A 104 -4.75 -7.77 19.15
CA ARG A 104 -5.98 -8.52 19.45
C ARG A 104 -5.70 -10.02 19.48
N ARG A 105 -6.46 -10.72 20.33
CA ARG A 105 -6.37 -12.18 20.48
C ARG A 105 -6.54 -12.91 19.16
N THR A 106 -7.47 -12.43 18.34
CA THR A 106 -7.71 -12.93 16.99
C THR A 106 -7.64 -11.76 16.01
N VAL A 107 -6.87 -11.93 14.94
CA VAL A 107 -6.78 -10.98 13.82
C VAL A 107 -7.26 -11.71 12.58
N SER A 108 -8.43 -11.32 12.07
CA SER A 108 -9.03 -11.88 10.87
C SER A 108 -8.56 -11.15 9.61
N ARG A 109 -8.82 -11.72 8.44
CA ARG A 109 -8.54 -11.05 7.17
C ARG A 109 -9.34 -9.75 7.00
N ALA A 110 -10.60 -9.74 7.46
CA ALA A 110 -11.43 -8.54 7.46
C ALA A 110 -10.86 -7.42 8.33
N ASP A 111 -10.20 -7.74 9.46
CA ASP A 111 -9.48 -6.73 10.25
C ASP A 111 -8.35 -6.09 9.45
N LEU A 112 -7.59 -6.89 8.68
CA LEU A 112 -6.49 -6.39 7.83
C LEU A 112 -7.02 -5.54 6.67
N ASP A 113 -8.12 -5.95 6.04
CA ASP A 113 -8.77 -5.19 4.98
C ASP A 113 -9.28 -3.83 5.49
N ASN A 114 -9.82 -3.80 6.71
CA ASN A 114 -10.26 -2.56 7.36
C ASN A 114 -9.08 -1.63 7.75
N ILE A 115 -7.92 -2.19 8.13
CA ILE A 115 -6.71 -1.39 8.33
C ILE A 115 -6.27 -0.78 6.99
N GLY A 116 -6.31 -1.58 5.91
CA GLY A 116 -5.84 -1.22 4.58
C GLY A 116 -4.32 -1.02 4.51
N GLY A 117 -3.71 -1.29 3.36
CA GLY A 117 -2.27 -1.06 3.15
C GLY A 117 -1.35 -1.91 4.06
N ILE A 118 -1.85 -3.05 4.55
CA ILE A 118 -1.12 -4.08 5.27
C ILE A 118 -1.44 -5.43 4.65
N CYS A 119 -0.46 -6.33 4.55
CA CYS A 119 -0.63 -7.67 3.99
C CYS A 119 0.11 -8.72 4.83
N GLU A 120 -0.49 -9.88 5.05
CA GLU A 120 0.18 -11.02 5.70
C GLU A 120 1.08 -11.77 4.71
N ILE A 121 2.26 -12.21 5.18
CA ILE A 121 3.31 -12.89 4.37
C ILE A 121 3.09 -14.40 4.32
#